data_AF-A0A7V2XYV6-F1
#
_entry.id   AF-A0A7V2XYV6-F1
#
_cell.length_a   1.000
_cell.length_b   1.000
_cell.length_c   1.000
_cell.angle_alpha   90.00
_cell.angle_beta   90.00
_cell.angle_gamma   90.00
#
_symmetry.space_group_name_H-M   'P 1'
#
loop_
_entity.id
_entity.type
_entity.pdbx_description
1 polymer ?
#
loop_
_entity_poly.entity_id
_entity_poly.type
_entity_poly.pdbx_seq_one_letter_code
_entity_poly.pdbx_strand_id
1 'polypeptide(L)'
;MWQTIQNTLFPRLEEVLDPLTEKEREFVQVVQLAEIQKHMGPYRWEGMGLAIAKAFITKAVYNCPTTKGLITLVRDSKNLRRLCGWERKEEIPSESTFSRAFESFSRGGLGQKIHEAMVKQHAGGRLVGHVTRDATAIEVREKPIRKEAKGPERKCKGKRGRPRQGEVRAPREPKRLEVQGGRSLAENMADLPTQCDVGTKINAKGYKTSWIGYKLHIDSIDGDIPVRALLSSASLHDSQAAIPLAQMTAERVTNLYDLMDSAYDAPQIKAYCTALGHVPIIDSNPRRGEKREMDPAQAVRFKNRSTAERVNSNLKDNYGGRFVRVRGAAKVMTHLMFGLIAITAIQLFRLLP
;
A
#
# COMPACT_ATOMS: atom_id res chain seq x y z
N MET A 1 -49.63 28.94 3.11
CA MET A 1 -48.26 29.20 3.64
C MET A 1 -47.81 28.07 4.58
N TRP A 2 -48.56 27.75 5.65
CA TRP A 2 -48.21 26.66 6.58
C TRP A 2 -48.14 25.26 5.93
N GLN A 3 -49.14 24.90 5.11
CA GLN A 3 -49.15 23.63 4.34
C GLN A 3 -48.03 23.57 3.29
N THR A 4 -47.64 24.70 2.70
CA THR A 4 -46.53 24.77 1.76
C THR A 4 -45.21 24.51 2.49
N ILE A 5 -45.01 25.11 3.66
CA ILE A 5 -43.85 24.88 4.52
C ILE A 5 -43.79 23.40 4.98
N GLN A 6 -44.92 22.79 5.37
CA GLN A 6 -45.02 21.37 5.73
C GLN A 6 -44.80 20.38 4.58
N ASN A 7 -45.16 20.72 3.33
CA ASN A 7 -45.04 19.80 2.21
C ASN A 7 -43.80 20.02 1.35
N THR A 8 -43.11 21.16 1.48
CA THR A 8 -41.89 21.46 0.71
C THR A 8 -40.67 21.85 1.54
N LEU A 9 -40.84 22.46 2.72
CA LEU A 9 -39.71 22.90 3.54
C LEU A 9 -39.30 21.83 4.56
N PHE A 10 -40.26 21.27 5.31
CA PHE A 10 -39.98 20.26 6.34
C PHE A 10 -39.48 18.92 5.77
N PRO A 11 -40.03 18.35 4.69
CA PRO A 11 -39.44 17.16 4.06
C PRO A 11 -38.03 17.41 3.49
N ARG A 12 -37.73 18.66 3.10
CA ARG A 12 -36.37 19.08 2.67
C ARG A 12 -35.41 19.30 3.85
N LEU A 13 -35.92 19.57 5.05
CA LEU A 13 -35.15 19.82 6.29
C LEU A 13 -35.01 18.56 7.15
N GLU A 14 -36.04 17.72 7.21
CA GLU A 14 -36.20 16.52 8.04
C GLU A 14 -36.10 15.25 7.20
N GLU A 15 -35.18 15.24 6.24
CA GLU A 15 -34.85 14.01 5.55
C GLU A 15 -34.19 13.08 6.60
N VAL A 16 -34.91 12.16 7.26
CA VAL A 16 -34.30 11.23 8.25
C VAL A 16 -33.36 10.25 7.56
N LEU A 17 -32.20 9.92 8.14
CA LEU A 17 -31.31 8.90 7.56
C LEU A 17 -32.04 7.56 7.52
N ASP A 18 -31.97 6.87 6.38
CA ASP A 18 -32.47 5.50 6.29
C ASP A 18 -31.58 4.59 7.14
N PRO A 19 -32.09 3.43 7.62
CA PRO A 19 -31.25 2.46 8.31
C PRO A 19 -29.98 2.15 7.52
N LEU A 20 -28.82 2.23 8.19
CA LEU A 20 -27.54 2.05 7.51
C LEU A 20 -27.43 0.63 6.92
N THR A 21 -27.04 0.56 5.66
CA THR A 21 -26.66 -0.71 5.03
C THR A 21 -25.37 -1.27 5.64
N GLU A 22 -25.06 -2.54 5.39
CA GLU A 22 -23.82 -3.15 5.87
C GLU A 22 -22.57 -2.40 5.39
N LYS A 23 -22.54 -2.00 4.12
CA LYS A 23 -21.44 -1.22 3.54
C LYS A 23 -21.33 0.20 4.10
N GLU A 24 -22.45 0.82 4.47
CA GLU A 24 -22.46 2.11 5.17
C GLU A 24 -21.92 1.98 6.59
N ARG A 25 -22.25 0.88 7.30
CA ARG A 25 -21.66 0.58 8.61
C ARG A 25 -20.16 0.34 8.52
N GLU A 26 -19.71 -0.42 7.52
CA GLU A 26 -18.28 -0.62 7.22
C GLU A 26 -17.59 0.72 6.97
N PHE A 27 -18.19 1.61 6.18
CA PHE A 27 -17.67 2.96 5.96
C PHE A 27 -17.57 3.78 7.26
N VAL A 28 -18.60 3.78 8.09
CA VAL A 28 -18.62 4.50 9.37
C VAL A 28 -17.50 4.01 10.29
N GLN A 29 -17.32 2.69 10.39
CA GLN A 29 -16.20 2.08 11.10
C GLN A 29 -14.86 2.61 10.58
N VAL A 30 -14.62 2.55 9.27
CA VAL A 30 -13.37 3.04 8.69
C VAL A 30 -13.11 4.51 9.04
N VAL A 31 -14.12 5.38 8.88
CA VAL A 31 -13.97 6.82 9.20
C VAL A 31 -13.72 7.06 10.68
N GLN A 32 -14.36 6.30 11.56
CA GLN A 32 -14.21 6.41 13.02
C GLN A 32 -12.78 6.10 13.45
N LEU A 33 -12.21 4.98 13.00
CA LEU A 33 -10.82 4.62 13.36
C LEU A 33 -9.77 5.44 12.62
N ALA A 34 -10.06 5.88 11.39
CA ALA A 34 -9.11 6.68 10.62
C ALA A 34 -8.93 8.11 11.17
N GLU A 35 -9.88 8.60 11.99
CA GLU A 35 -9.86 9.93 12.61
C GLU A 35 -9.41 11.05 11.66
N ILE A 36 -9.92 10.99 10.42
CA ILE A 36 -9.46 11.77 9.25
C ILE A 36 -9.36 13.26 9.58
N GLN A 37 -10.31 13.78 10.38
CA GLN A 37 -10.36 15.17 10.83
C GLN A 37 -9.03 15.68 11.41
N LYS A 38 -8.27 14.83 12.13
CA LYS A 38 -6.97 15.19 12.74
C LYS A 38 -5.90 15.54 11.69
N HIS A 39 -6.06 15.02 10.47
CA HIS A 39 -5.10 15.18 9.38
C HIS A 39 -5.49 16.25 8.36
N MET A 40 -6.66 16.88 8.52
CA MET A 40 -7.22 17.79 7.52
C MET A 40 -6.71 19.24 7.57
N GLY A 41 -5.84 19.60 8.51
CA GLY A 41 -5.32 20.97 8.66
C GLY A 41 -4.86 21.63 7.34
N PRO A 42 -3.93 21.02 6.59
CA PRO A 42 -3.47 21.54 5.29
C PRO A 42 -4.52 21.51 4.17
N TYR A 43 -5.68 20.88 4.41
CA TYR A 43 -6.67 20.53 3.40
C TYR A 43 -8.04 21.18 3.63
N ARG A 44 -8.14 22.20 4.49
CA ARG A 44 -9.42 22.85 4.83
C ARG A 44 -9.94 23.84 3.78
N TRP A 45 -9.52 23.76 2.52
CA TRP A 45 -10.02 24.67 1.47
C TRP A 45 -11.55 24.61 1.43
N GLU A 46 -12.19 25.76 1.70
CA GLU A 46 -13.64 25.95 1.70
C GLU A 46 -14.43 24.90 2.50
N GLY A 47 -13.81 24.27 3.51
CA GLY A 47 -14.44 23.19 4.29
C GLY A 47 -14.66 21.86 3.53
N MET A 48 -14.31 21.78 2.24
CA MET A 48 -14.66 20.65 1.37
C MET A 48 -13.69 19.46 1.48
N GLY A 49 -12.44 19.71 1.92
CA GLY A 49 -11.40 18.68 1.91
C GLY A 49 -11.76 17.43 2.70
N LEU A 50 -12.37 17.58 3.89
CA LEU A 50 -12.79 16.44 4.72
C LEU A 50 -13.84 15.58 4.01
N ALA A 51 -14.84 16.22 3.39
CA ALA A 51 -15.89 15.51 2.68
C ALA A 51 -15.35 14.76 1.44
N ILE A 52 -14.43 15.38 0.71
CA ILE A 52 -13.76 14.73 -0.43
C ILE A 52 -12.87 13.57 0.04
N ALA A 53 -12.15 13.71 1.16
CA ALA A 53 -11.34 12.62 1.71
C ALA A 53 -12.20 11.43 2.15
N LYS A 54 -13.33 11.70 2.83
CA LYS A 54 -14.33 10.68 3.16
C LYS A 54 -14.88 10.01 1.90
N ALA A 55 -15.19 10.76 0.85
CA ALA A 55 -15.64 10.18 -0.42
C ALA A 55 -14.57 9.27 -1.06
N PHE A 56 -13.28 9.57 -0.95
CA PHE A 56 -12.24 8.64 -1.43
C PHE A 56 -12.12 7.37 -0.57
N ILE A 57 -12.47 7.42 0.72
CA ILE A 57 -12.64 6.21 1.54
C ILE A 57 -13.87 5.44 1.09
N THR A 58 -15.00 6.11 0.81
CA THR A 58 -16.19 5.47 0.21
C THR A 58 -15.81 4.76 -1.09
N LYS A 59 -15.00 5.39 -1.94
CA LYS A 59 -14.51 4.79 -3.18
C LYS A 59 -13.77 3.47 -2.91
N ALA A 60 -12.95 3.42 -1.86
CA ALA A 60 -12.24 2.20 -1.47
C ALA A 60 -13.21 1.13 -0.92
N VAL A 61 -14.06 1.48 0.06
CA VAL A 61 -15.01 0.54 0.71
C VAL A 61 -16.03 -0.06 -0.26
N TYR A 62 -16.47 0.73 -1.24
CA TYR A 62 -17.39 0.31 -2.29
C TYR A 62 -16.68 -0.25 -3.53
N ASN A 63 -15.35 -0.38 -3.50
CA ASN A 63 -14.55 -0.88 -4.61
C ASN A 63 -14.83 -0.16 -5.95
N CYS A 64 -15.12 1.14 -5.88
CA CYS A 64 -15.62 1.89 -7.03
C CYS A 64 -14.49 2.13 -8.07
N PRO A 65 -14.67 1.73 -9.35
CA PRO A 65 -13.57 1.78 -10.31
C PRO A 65 -13.13 3.18 -10.74
N THR A 66 -14.01 4.18 -10.68
CA THR A 66 -13.76 5.53 -11.22
C THR A 66 -14.23 6.63 -10.27
N THR A 67 -13.60 7.81 -10.35
CA THR A 67 -14.04 8.98 -9.57
C THR A 67 -15.42 9.47 -10.02
N LYS A 68 -15.71 9.41 -11.33
CA LYS A 68 -17.06 9.67 -11.85
C LYS A 68 -18.11 8.74 -11.23
N GLY A 69 -17.82 7.44 -11.16
CA GLY A 69 -18.70 6.45 -10.51
C GLY A 69 -18.89 6.73 -9.01
N LEU A 70 -17.84 7.15 -8.31
CA LEU A 70 -17.94 7.60 -6.93
C LEU A 70 -18.89 8.80 -6.79
N ILE A 71 -18.74 9.82 -7.64
CA ILE A 71 -19.57 11.03 -7.58
C ILE A 71 -21.04 10.67 -7.82
N THR A 72 -21.33 9.79 -8.80
CA THR A 72 -22.68 9.27 -9.04
C THR A 72 -23.22 8.53 -7.81
N LEU A 73 -22.43 7.60 -7.24
CA LEU A 73 -22.83 6.83 -6.05
C LEU A 73 -23.20 7.74 -4.86
N VAL A 74 -22.36 8.74 -4.57
CA VAL A 74 -22.59 9.71 -3.49
C VAL A 74 -23.77 10.63 -3.81
N ARG A 75 -24.01 10.97 -5.07
CA ARG A 75 -25.15 11.80 -5.48
C ARG A 75 -26.48 11.05 -5.32
N ASP A 76 -26.48 9.76 -5.61
CA ASP A 76 -27.70 8.94 -5.65
C ASP A 76 -28.06 8.39 -4.26
N SER A 77 -27.07 8.02 -3.43
CA SER A 77 -27.30 7.61 -2.04
C SER A 77 -27.29 8.80 -1.09
N LYS A 78 -28.45 9.10 -0.50
CA LYS A 78 -28.62 10.13 0.53
C LYS A 78 -27.78 9.85 1.78
N ASN A 79 -27.78 8.60 2.26
CA ASN A 79 -26.99 8.20 3.42
C ASN A 79 -25.51 8.44 3.18
N LEU A 80 -24.96 7.95 2.06
CA LEU A 80 -23.54 8.16 1.73
C LEU A 80 -23.18 9.64 1.56
N ARG A 81 -24.05 10.42 0.93
CA ARG A 81 -23.88 11.87 0.77
C ARG A 81 -23.65 12.56 2.11
N ARG A 82 -24.53 12.30 3.07
CA ARG A 82 -24.46 12.87 4.42
C ARG A 82 -23.34 12.31 5.26
N LEU A 83 -23.07 11.01 5.16
CA LEU A 83 -21.93 10.37 5.82
C LEU A 83 -20.59 10.98 5.36
N CYS A 84 -20.49 11.35 4.07
CA CYS A 84 -19.36 12.10 3.54
C CYS A 84 -19.34 13.56 4.05
N GLY A 85 -20.49 14.15 4.33
CA GLY A 85 -20.62 15.50 4.90
C GLY A 85 -21.27 16.51 3.95
N TRP A 86 -22.01 16.05 2.94
CA TRP A 86 -22.85 16.90 2.09
C TRP A 86 -24.32 16.67 2.44
N GLU A 87 -25.07 17.74 2.64
CA GLU A 87 -26.51 17.66 2.87
C GLU A 87 -27.24 17.53 1.54
N ARG A 88 -26.90 18.41 0.59
CA ARG A 88 -27.60 18.54 -0.69
C ARG A 88 -26.76 18.04 -1.87
N LYS A 89 -27.43 17.63 -2.96
CA LYS A 89 -26.76 17.10 -4.17
C LYS A 89 -25.91 18.16 -4.86
N GLU A 90 -26.30 19.42 -4.73
CA GLU A 90 -25.65 20.59 -5.36
C GLU A 90 -24.34 20.96 -4.64
N GLU A 91 -24.16 20.54 -3.39
CA GLU A 91 -22.92 20.75 -2.63
C GLU A 91 -21.80 19.79 -3.08
N ILE A 92 -22.15 18.73 -3.82
CA ILE A 92 -21.18 17.77 -4.32
C ILE A 92 -20.32 18.44 -5.41
N PRO A 93 -19.00 18.56 -5.21
CA PRO A 93 -18.12 19.24 -6.13
C PRO A 93 -18.01 18.54 -7.49
N SER A 94 -17.59 19.29 -8.51
CA SER A 94 -17.25 18.74 -9.82
C SER A 94 -16.09 17.72 -9.77
N GLU A 95 -16.00 16.86 -10.79
CA GLU A 95 -14.89 15.92 -10.95
C GLU A 95 -13.52 16.62 -11.00
N SER A 96 -13.44 17.82 -11.60
CA SER A 96 -12.21 18.63 -11.62
C SER A 96 -11.77 19.05 -10.21
N THR A 97 -12.71 19.30 -9.30
CA THR A 97 -12.40 19.63 -7.89
C THR A 97 -11.92 18.40 -7.12
N PHE A 98 -12.55 17.23 -7.33
CA PHE A 98 -12.03 15.96 -6.81
C PHE A 98 -10.60 15.67 -7.29
N SER A 99 -10.30 15.92 -8.57
CA SER A 99 -8.96 15.73 -9.13
C SER A 99 -7.91 16.63 -8.46
N ARG A 100 -8.21 17.93 -8.30
CA ARG A 100 -7.33 18.89 -7.62
C ARG A 100 -7.11 18.53 -6.15
N ALA A 101 -8.17 18.13 -5.44
CA ALA A 101 -8.07 17.65 -4.07
C ALA A 101 -7.18 16.40 -3.96
N PHE A 102 -7.36 15.43 -4.87
CA PHE A 102 -6.58 14.20 -4.90
C PHE A 102 -5.09 14.46 -5.17
N GLU A 103 -4.76 15.40 -6.06
CA GLU A 103 -3.38 15.88 -6.24
C GLU A 103 -2.79 16.41 -4.93
N SER A 104 -3.54 17.27 -4.23
CA SER A 104 -3.10 17.85 -2.95
C SER A 104 -2.86 16.77 -1.89
N PHE A 105 -3.80 15.82 -1.76
CA PHE A 105 -3.66 14.66 -0.87
C PHE A 105 -2.42 13.83 -1.20
N SER A 106 -2.17 13.65 -2.49
CA SER A 106 -1.03 12.86 -2.97
C SER A 106 0.31 13.50 -2.68
N ARG A 107 0.41 14.81 -2.94
CA ARG A 107 1.62 15.59 -2.63
C ARG A 107 1.92 15.62 -1.13
N GLY A 108 0.89 15.72 -0.29
CA GLY A 108 1.06 15.79 1.15
C GLY A 108 1.08 14.43 1.88
N GLY A 109 0.93 13.32 1.15
CA GLY A 109 0.96 11.97 1.71
C GLY A 109 -0.16 11.69 2.74
N LEU A 110 -1.36 12.22 2.49
CA LEU A 110 -2.47 12.15 3.45
C LEU A 110 -2.78 10.71 3.88
N GLY A 111 -2.87 9.78 2.93
CA GLY A 111 -3.20 8.39 3.21
C GLY A 111 -2.14 7.70 4.08
N GLN A 112 -0.86 7.98 3.83
CA GLN A 112 0.25 7.45 4.63
C GLN A 112 0.20 7.95 6.07
N LYS A 113 -0.14 9.23 6.28
CA LYS A 113 -0.25 9.86 7.60
C LYS A 113 -1.42 9.33 8.41
N ILE A 114 -2.60 9.21 7.78
CA ILE A 114 -3.79 8.61 8.42
C ILE A 114 -3.49 7.17 8.84
N HIS A 115 -2.97 6.37 7.91
CA HIS A 115 -2.63 4.99 8.18
C HIS A 115 -1.55 4.85 9.26
N GLU A 116 -0.58 5.76 9.31
CA GLU A 116 0.43 5.77 10.36
C GLU A 116 -0.18 5.96 11.74
N ALA A 117 -0.98 7.02 11.89
CA ALA A 117 -1.60 7.36 13.16
C ALA A 117 -2.48 6.23 13.66
N MET A 118 -3.32 5.67 12.77
CA MET A 118 -4.18 4.54 13.09
C MET A 118 -3.40 3.30 13.56
N VAL A 119 -2.32 2.92 12.85
CA VAL A 119 -1.50 1.77 13.25
C VAL A 119 -0.80 2.02 14.58
N LYS A 120 -0.17 3.20 14.77
CA LYS A 120 0.51 3.53 16.04
C LYS A 120 -0.46 3.52 17.22
N GLN A 121 -1.66 4.05 17.03
CA GLN A 121 -2.69 4.14 18.07
C GLN A 121 -3.26 2.78 18.47
N HIS A 122 -3.52 1.90 17.49
CA HIS A 122 -4.29 0.66 17.75
C HIS A 122 -3.45 -0.62 17.76
N ALA A 123 -2.29 -0.63 17.10
CA ALA A 123 -1.38 -1.78 17.05
C ALA A 123 -0.02 -1.50 17.69
N GLY A 124 0.44 -0.24 17.73
CA GLY A 124 1.81 0.09 18.16
C GLY A 124 2.15 -0.23 19.60
N GLY A 125 1.18 -0.19 20.52
CA GLY A 125 1.38 -0.58 21.93
C GLY A 125 1.33 -2.09 22.20
N ARG A 126 1.06 -2.91 21.17
CA ARG A 126 0.90 -4.36 21.30
C ARG A 126 2.11 -5.09 20.71
N LEU A 127 2.50 -6.19 21.33
CA LEU A 127 3.51 -7.08 20.75
C LEU A 127 2.90 -7.83 19.57
N VAL A 128 3.50 -7.66 18.40
CA VAL A 128 3.12 -8.39 17.19
C VAL A 128 3.88 -9.71 17.14
N GLY A 129 3.19 -10.80 16.83
CA GLY A 129 3.83 -12.10 16.62
C GLY A 129 4.66 -12.09 15.34
N HIS A 130 3.98 -11.96 14.20
CA HIS A 130 4.58 -12.10 12.89
C HIS A 130 4.34 -10.85 12.03
N VAL A 131 5.40 -10.34 11.42
CA VAL A 131 5.31 -9.45 10.26
C VAL A 131 5.57 -10.30 9.02
N THR A 132 4.58 -10.40 8.14
CA THR A 132 4.74 -11.01 6.83
C THR A 132 4.95 -9.94 5.79
N ARG A 133 6.03 -10.07 5.02
CA ARG A 133 6.39 -9.12 3.96
C ARG A 133 6.23 -9.77 2.59
N ASP A 134 5.45 -9.12 1.74
CA ASP A 134 5.29 -9.53 0.34
C ASP A 134 5.05 -8.33 -0.57
N ALA A 135 5.28 -8.53 -1.87
CA ALA A 135 5.11 -7.53 -2.90
C ALA A 135 4.00 -7.93 -3.87
N THR A 136 3.17 -6.98 -4.27
CA THR A 136 2.10 -7.22 -5.24
C THR A 136 2.20 -6.28 -6.44
N ALA A 137 2.00 -6.84 -7.64
CA ALA A 137 2.01 -6.09 -8.89
C ALA A 137 0.83 -5.11 -8.95
N ILE A 138 1.10 -3.84 -9.19
CA ILE A 138 0.08 -2.81 -9.41
C ILE A 138 0.15 -2.39 -10.87
N GLU A 139 -0.82 -2.87 -11.65
CA GLU A 139 -0.96 -2.50 -13.06
C GLU A 139 -1.61 -1.13 -13.18
N VAL A 140 -1.07 -0.30 -14.05
CA VAL A 140 -1.54 1.08 -14.27
C VAL A 140 -1.67 1.39 -15.75
N ARG A 141 -2.45 2.42 -16.05
CA ARG A 141 -2.68 2.93 -17.41
C ARG A 141 -1.74 4.09 -17.71
N GLU A 142 -0.44 3.89 -17.51
CA GLU A 142 0.62 4.86 -17.77
C GLU A 142 1.67 4.23 -18.71
N LYS A 143 2.30 5.04 -19.55
CA LYS A 143 3.42 4.55 -20.38
C LYS A 143 4.68 4.40 -19.51
N PRO A 144 5.39 3.26 -19.60
CA PRO A 144 6.65 3.11 -18.88
C PRO A 144 7.68 4.11 -19.40
N ILE A 145 8.56 4.59 -18.52
CA ILE A 145 9.61 5.51 -18.93
C ILE A 145 10.58 4.76 -19.84
N ARG A 146 10.80 5.31 -21.04
CA ARG A 146 11.81 4.80 -21.96
C ARG A 146 13.17 4.98 -21.30
N LYS A 147 13.84 3.87 -20.99
CA LYS A 147 15.26 3.90 -20.68
C LYS A 147 15.95 4.35 -21.95
N GLU A 148 16.69 5.47 -21.89
CA GLU A 148 17.59 5.81 -22.98
C GLU A 148 18.42 4.57 -23.27
N ALA A 149 18.49 4.18 -24.54
CA ALA A 149 19.39 3.13 -24.94
C ALA A 149 20.76 3.63 -24.54
N LYS A 150 21.36 3.02 -23.50
CA LYS A 150 22.80 3.14 -23.31
C LYS A 150 23.36 2.84 -24.69
N GLY A 151 24.09 3.81 -25.26
CA GLY A 151 24.75 3.63 -26.54
C GLY A 151 25.57 2.33 -26.53
N PRO A 152 26.17 1.92 -27.64
CA PRO A 152 26.94 0.69 -27.69
C PRO A 152 28.26 0.80 -26.89
N GLU A 153 28.22 1.16 -25.60
CA GLU A 153 29.14 0.64 -24.61
C GLU A 153 28.87 -0.87 -24.51
N ARG A 154 29.42 -1.59 -25.48
CA ARG A 154 29.86 -2.97 -25.26
C ARG A 154 30.84 -2.90 -24.09
N LYS A 155 30.34 -2.94 -22.85
CA LYS A 155 31.12 -3.57 -21.79
C LYS A 155 31.38 -4.96 -22.34
N CYS A 156 32.57 -5.20 -22.88
CA CYS A 156 33.02 -6.52 -23.27
C CYS A 156 32.77 -7.39 -22.05
N LYS A 157 31.68 -8.16 -22.08
CA LYS A 157 31.42 -9.13 -21.02
C LYS A 157 32.59 -10.09 -21.17
N GLY A 158 33.56 -9.98 -20.26
CA GLY A 158 34.71 -10.87 -20.23
C GLY A 158 34.19 -12.30 -20.35
N LYS A 159 34.92 -13.16 -21.07
CA LYS A 159 34.52 -14.56 -21.25
C LYS A 159 34.13 -15.14 -19.88
N ARG A 160 32.98 -15.84 -19.82
CA ARG A 160 32.58 -16.57 -18.60
C ARG A 160 33.76 -17.46 -18.18
N GLY A 161 34.31 -17.23 -16.99
CA GLY A 161 35.47 -17.97 -16.51
C GLY A 161 36.26 -17.27 -15.41
N ARG A 162 37.23 -18.01 -14.86
CA ARG A 162 38.24 -17.50 -13.93
C ARG A 162 38.99 -16.33 -14.61
N PRO A 163 39.27 -15.23 -13.90
CA PRO A 163 40.13 -14.17 -14.42
C PRO A 163 41.45 -14.76 -14.93
N ARG A 164 42.02 -14.17 -15.98
CA ARG A 164 43.36 -14.56 -16.42
C ARG A 164 44.36 -14.29 -15.29
N GLN A 165 45.41 -15.10 -15.18
CA GLN A 165 46.47 -14.87 -14.20
C GLN A 165 47.07 -13.47 -14.43
N GLY A 166 47.03 -12.60 -13.41
CA GLY A 166 47.45 -11.20 -13.50
C GLY A 166 46.35 -10.18 -13.87
N GLU A 167 45.10 -10.60 -14.13
CA GLU A 167 43.99 -9.69 -14.43
C GLU A 167 43.46 -9.02 -13.15
N VAL A 168 43.82 -7.75 -12.93
CA VAL A 168 43.25 -6.91 -11.87
C VAL A 168 41.87 -6.44 -12.31
N ARG A 169 40.82 -7.06 -11.75
CA ARG A 169 39.44 -6.61 -11.96
C ARG A 169 39.18 -5.38 -11.11
N ALA A 170 38.65 -4.33 -11.73
CA ALA A 170 38.15 -3.18 -10.99
C ALA A 170 37.16 -3.64 -9.90
N PRO A 171 37.21 -3.06 -8.69
CA PRO A 171 36.26 -3.39 -7.63
C PRO A 171 34.84 -3.28 -8.14
N ARG A 172 34.05 -4.33 -7.88
CA ARG A 172 32.64 -4.31 -8.23
C ARG A 172 31.96 -3.23 -7.39
N GLU A 173 31.24 -2.32 -8.04
CA GLU A 173 30.35 -1.40 -7.33
C GLU A 173 29.42 -2.20 -6.40
N PRO A 174 29.30 -1.80 -5.13
CA PRO A 174 28.48 -2.52 -4.17
C PRO A 174 27.02 -2.49 -4.62
N LYS A 175 26.32 -3.61 -4.45
CA LYS A 175 24.89 -3.66 -4.78
C LYS A 175 24.10 -2.86 -3.75
N ARG A 176 22.95 -2.33 -4.16
CA ARG A 176 21.98 -1.67 -3.28
C ARG A 176 21.75 -2.40 -1.95
N LEU A 177 21.45 -3.70 -2.01
CA LEU A 177 21.16 -4.49 -0.81
C LEU A 177 22.36 -4.62 0.15
N GLU A 178 23.59 -4.51 -0.36
CA GLU A 178 24.82 -4.61 0.44
C GLU A 178 25.06 -3.35 1.27
N VAL A 179 24.61 -2.18 0.79
CA VAL A 179 24.80 -0.89 1.48
C VAL A 179 23.61 -0.49 2.34
N GLN A 180 22.42 -1.05 2.08
CA GLN A 180 21.18 -0.65 2.75
C GLN A 180 21.21 -0.78 4.27
N GLY A 181 21.84 -1.83 4.81
CA GLY A 181 21.85 -2.09 6.25
C GLY A 181 22.56 -1.01 7.09
N GLY A 182 23.49 -0.26 6.50
CA GLY A 182 24.23 0.82 7.17
C GLY A 182 23.73 2.24 6.83
N ARG A 183 22.69 2.36 6.00
CA ARG A 183 22.15 3.65 5.55
C ARG A 183 20.93 4.07 6.36
N SER A 184 20.71 5.38 6.44
CA SER A 184 19.47 5.93 6.98
C SER A 184 18.26 5.54 6.13
N LEU A 185 17.07 5.57 6.74
CA LEU A 185 15.82 5.34 6.02
C LEU A 185 15.64 6.31 4.85
N ALA A 186 15.99 7.59 5.02
CA ALA A 186 15.85 8.61 3.99
C ALA A 186 16.70 8.30 2.75
N GLU A 187 17.96 7.90 2.93
CA GLU A 187 18.85 7.51 1.84
C GLU A 187 18.35 6.24 1.14
N ASN A 188 17.92 5.26 1.92
CA ASN A 188 17.39 4.00 1.39
C ASN A 188 16.12 4.23 0.57
N MET A 189 15.22 5.12 1.00
CA MET A 189 14.01 5.49 0.26
C MET A 189 14.33 6.25 -1.02
N ALA A 190 15.31 7.16 -1.00
CA ALA A 190 15.72 7.95 -2.16
C ALA A 190 16.36 7.09 -3.27
N ASP A 191 17.04 6.00 -2.91
CA ASP A 191 17.65 5.06 -3.87
C ASP A 191 16.64 4.10 -4.54
N LEU A 192 15.41 3.99 -4.03
CA LEU A 192 14.40 3.13 -4.66
C LEU A 192 13.82 3.80 -5.92
N PRO A 193 13.76 3.08 -7.06
CA PRO A 193 13.13 3.62 -8.25
C PRO A 193 11.62 3.71 -8.04
N THR A 194 11.04 4.85 -8.39
CA THR A 194 9.61 5.17 -8.23
C THR A 194 8.93 5.52 -9.55
N GLN A 195 9.59 5.32 -10.68
CA GLN A 195 9.05 5.61 -12.01
C GLN A 195 8.20 4.43 -12.53
N CYS A 196 7.21 4.69 -13.38
CA CYS A 196 6.47 3.63 -14.06
C CYS A 196 7.43 2.82 -14.95
N ASP A 197 7.47 1.50 -14.77
CA ASP A 197 8.33 0.59 -15.52
C ASP A 197 7.58 -0.73 -15.81
N VAL A 198 8.23 -1.64 -16.53
CA VAL A 198 7.70 -2.97 -16.84
C VAL A 198 8.20 -3.98 -15.80
N GLY A 199 7.26 -4.64 -15.13
CA GLY A 199 7.52 -5.79 -14.27
C GLY A 199 7.37 -7.08 -15.06
N THR A 200 8.08 -8.13 -14.62
CA THR A 200 7.93 -9.47 -15.18
C THR A 200 7.94 -10.49 -14.05
N LYS A 201 7.00 -11.44 -14.10
CA LYS A 201 6.94 -12.61 -13.23
C LYS A 201 6.74 -13.87 -14.06
N ILE A 202 7.38 -14.96 -13.65
CA ILE A 202 7.08 -16.30 -14.14
C ILE A 202 5.95 -16.85 -13.28
N ASN A 203 4.84 -17.25 -13.92
CA ASN A 203 3.70 -17.81 -13.19
C ASN A 203 3.96 -19.27 -12.78
N ALA A 204 3.06 -19.84 -11.99
CA ALA A 204 3.18 -21.23 -11.51
C ALA A 204 3.23 -22.28 -12.65
N LYS A 205 2.71 -21.92 -13.84
CA LYS A 205 2.76 -22.76 -15.05
C LYS A 205 4.06 -22.60 -15.86
N GLY A 206 5.00 -21.78 -15.39
CA GLY A 206 6.27 -21.51 -16.07
C GLY A 206 6.21 -20.41 -17.16
N TYR A 207 5.05 -19.81 -17.41
CA TYR A 207 4.92 -18.75 -18.42
C TYR A 207 5.35 -17.39 -17.88
N LYS A 208 6.06 -16.65 -18.74
CA LYS A 208 6.46 -15.26 -18.48
C LYS A 208 5.25 -14.34 -18.68
N THR A 209 4.84 -13.69 -17.61
CA THR A 209 3.83 -12.62 -17.60
C THR A 209 4.49 -11.29 -17.29
N SER A 210 4.05 -10.22 -17.96
CA SER A 210 4.56 -8.87 -17.73
C SER A 210 3.40 -7.92 -17.45
N TRP A 211 3.67 -6.89 -16.65
CA TRP A 211 2.72 -5.80 -16.40
C TRP A 211 3.43 -4.46 -16.46
N ILE A 212 2.69 -3.41 -16.73
CA ILE A 212 3.18 -2.03 -16.72
C ILE A 212 2.71 -1.36 -15.43
N GLY A 213 3.63 -0.79 -14.66
CA GLY A 213 3.31 0.00 -13.49
C GLY A 213 4.31 -0.11 -12.36
N TYR A 214 3.80 -0.54 -11.20
CA TYR A 214 4.50 -0.47 -9.93
C TYR A 214 4.46 -1.82 -9.19
N LYS A 215 5.20 -1.88 -8.09
CA LYS A 215 5.10 -2.91 -7.05
C LYS A 215 4.77 -2.22 -5.74
N LEU A 216 3.74 -2.72 -5.07
CA LEU A 216 3.42 -2.33 -3.71
C LEU A 216 3.93 -3.41 -2.77
N HIS A 217 4.89 -3.06 -1.92
CA HIS A 217 5.45 -3.91 -0.87
C HIS A 217 4.68 -3.61 0.42
N ILE A 218 4.16 -4.64 1.07
CA ILE A 218 3.30 -4.50 2.25
C ILE A 218 3.85 -5.36 3.37
N ASP A 219 3.99 -4.76 4.55
CA ASP A 219 4.13 -5.49 5.79
C ASP A 219 2.75 -5.65 6.41
N SER A 220 2.36 -6.90 6.63
CA SER A 220 1.10 -7.27 7.26
C SER A 220 1.35 -8.06 8.53
N ILE A 221 0.60 -7.78 9.58
CA ILE A 221 0.69 -8.47 10.86
C ILE A 221 -0.43 -9.51 11.01
N ASP A 222 -0.37 -10.28 12.10
CA ASP A 222 -1.41 -11.22 12.49
C ASP A 222 -2.81 -10.57 12.44
N GLY A 223 -3.81 -11.31 11.96
CA GLY A 223 -5.18 -10.79 11.76
C GLY A 223 -5.41 -10.04 10.45
N ASP A 224 -4.53 -10.20 9.45
CA ASP A 224 -4.64 -9.59 8.12
C ASP A 224 -4.60 -8.04 8.14
N ILE A 225 -3.84 -7.47 9.09
CA ILE A 225 -3.73 -6.02 9.25
C ILE A 225 -2.48 -5.51 8.54
N PRO A 226 -2.60 -4.69 7.46
CA PRO A 226 -1.44 -4.02 6.89
C PRO A 226 -0.95 -2.93 7.83
N VAL A 227 0.35 -2.91 8.15
CA VAL A 227 0.95 -1.93 9.07
C VAL A 227 1.84 -0.92 8.37
N ARG A 228 2.43 -1.29 7.23
CA ARG A 228 3.23 -0.40 6.39
C ARG A 228 3.17 -0.82 4.93
N ALA A 229 3.30 0.15 4.05
CA ALA A 229 3.42 -0.10 2.62
C ALA A 229 4.43 0.85 1.97
N LEU A 230 5.08 0.35 0.91
CA LEU A 230 6.07 1.07 0.11
C LEU A 230 5.79 0.80 -1.36
N LEU A 231 5.80 1.86 -2.18
CA LEU A 231 5.62 1.74 -3.63
C LEU A 231 6.96 1.91 -4.36
N SER A 232 7.27 1.00 -5.28
CA SER A 232 8.43 1.10 -6.17
C SER A 232 8.06 0.87 -7.63
N SER A 233 8.98 1.13 -8.55
CA SER A 233 8.90 0.70 -9.95
C SER A 233 8.66 -0.80 -10.07
N ALA A 234 7.92 -1.23 -11.09
CA ALA A 234 7.61 -2.65 -11.29
C ALA A 234 8.82 -3.55 -11.56
N SER A 235 9.93 -2.98 -12.02
CA SER A 235 11.16 -3.71 -12.32
C SER A 235 12.06 -3.95 -11.10
N LEU A 236 11.76 -3.34 -9.95
CA LEU A 236 12.53 -3.52 -8.73
C LEU A 236 12.43 -4.97 -8.26
N HIS A 237 13.55 -5.58 -7.85
CA HIS A 237 13.53 -6.88 -7.21
C HIS A 237 13.06 -6.75 -5.76
N ASP A 238 12.18 -7.65 -5.31
CA ASP A 238 11.42 -7.49 -4.06
C ASP A 238 12.33 -7.39 -2.82
N SER A 239 13.42 -8.17 -2.79
CA SER A 239 14.44 -8.10 -1.73
C SER A 239 15.06 -6.71 -1.53
N GLN A 240 15.08 -5.84 -2.54
CA GLN A 240 15.66 -4.51 -2.43
C GLN A 240 14.76 -3.52 -1.67
N ALA A 241 13.48 -3.82 -1.50
CA ALA A 241 12.58 -3.01 -0.67
C ALA A 241 12.54 -3.49 0.78
N ALA A 242 13.10 -4.66 1.09
CA ALA A 242 12.91 -5.35 2.38
C ALA A 242 13.51 -4.59 3.58
N ILE A 243 14.76 -4.13 3.48
CA ILE A 243 15.41 -3.36 4.55
C ILE A 243 14.73 -1.99 4.76
N PRO A 244 14.48 -1.17 3.70
CA PRO A 244 13.71 0.06 3.85
C PRO A 244 12.35 -0.16 4.49
N LEU A 245 11.62 -1.22 4.07
CA LEU A 245 10.31 -1.52 4.63
C LEU A 245 10.40 -1.98 6.10
N ALA A 246 11.42 -2.75 6.47
CA ALA A 246 11.68 -3.12 7.87
C ALA A 246 12.00 -1.90 8.75
N GLN A 247 12.84 -0.98 8.27
CA GLN A 247 13.13 0.31 8.95
C GLN A 247 11.83 1.05 9.27
N MET A 248 10.97 1.18 8.26
CA MET A 248 9.69 1.85 8.39
C MET A 248 8.71 1.16 9.34
N THR A 249 8.71 -0.17 9.38
CA THR A 249 7.78 -0.95 10.22
C THR A 249 8.18 -0.92 11.69
N ALA A 250 9.49 -0.93 11.98
CA ALA A 250 10.02 -0.78 13.33
C ALA A 250 9.63 0.56 14.00
N GLU A 251 9.32 1.60 13.22
CA GLU A 251 8.80 2.87 13.73
C GLU A 251 7.32 2.80 14.18
N ARG A 252 6.60 1.72 13.86
CA ARG A 252 5.16 1.60 14.06
C ARG A 252 4.76 0.49 15.02
N VAL A 253 5.45 -0.65 14.97
CA VAL A 253 5.13 -1.85 15.75
C VAL A 253 6.39 -2.55 16.21
N THR A 254 6.30 -3.28 17.32
CA THR A 254 7.34 -4.20 17.79
C THR A 254 6.92 -5.63 17.45
N ASN A 255 7.73 -6.37 16.70
CA ASN A 255 7.43 -7.74 16.29
C ASN A 255 8.51 -8.75 16.69
N LEU A 256 8.13 -10.03 16.77
CA LEU A 256 9.05 -11.13 17.11
C LEU A 256 9.64 -11.79 15.86
N TYR A 257 8.81 -12.06 14.86
CA TYR A 257 9.19 -12.82 13.67
C TYR A 257 8.97 -12.02 12.39
N ASP A 258 9.89 -12.18 11.44
CA ASP A 258 9.78 -11.66 10.07
C ASP A 258 9.63 -12.82 9.08
N LEU A 259 8.49 -12.93 8.41
CA LEU A 259 8.16 -14.03 7.48
C LEU A 259 8.27 -13.56 6.01
N MET A 260 9.07 -14.26 5.20
CA MET A 260 9.29 -13.92 3.79
C MET A 260 9.51 -15.15 2.91
N ASP A 261 9.23 -15.05 1.60
CA ASP A 261 9.57 -16.13 0.67
C ASP A 261 11.04 -16.13 0.22
N SER A 262 11.38 -17.12 -0.61
CA SER A 262 12.71 -17.33 -1.12
C SER A 262 13.25 -16.23 -2.04
N ALA A 263 12.42 -15.29 -2.51
CA ALA A 263 12.90 -14.11 -3.22
C ALA A 263 13.65 -13.15 -2.26
N TYR A 264 13.36 -13.22 -0.97
CA TYR A 264 13.99 -12.43 0.08
C TYR A 264 15.17 -13.12 0.76
N ASP A 265 15.54 -14.34 0.34
CA ASP A 265 16.68 -15.07 0.90
C ASP A 265 18.01 -14.37 0.55
N ALA A 266 18.43 -13.48 1.45
CA ALA A 266 19.66 -12.74 1.38
C ALA A 266 20.27 -12.58 2.79
N PRO A 267 21.59 -12.81 2.97
CA PRO A 267 22.26 -12.64 4.25
C PRO A 267 22.08 -11.24 4.85
N GLN A 268 22.04 -10.21 4.01
CA GLN A 268 21.86 -8.82 4.44
C GLN A 268 20.50 -8.58 5.09
N ILE A 269 19.43 -9.21 4.57
CA ILE A 269 18.08 -9.09 5.13
C ILE A 269 18.02 -9.83 6.46
N LYS A 270 18.55 -11.06 6.52
CA LYS A 270 18.62 -11.85 7.76
C LYS A 270 19.38 -11.10 8.86
N ALA A 271 20.57 -10.58 8.53
CA ALA A 271 21.39 -9.82 9.46
C ALA A 271 20.67 -8.54 9.96
N TYR A 272 19.97 -7.83 9.06
CA TYR A 272 19.23 -6.64 9.44
C TYR A 272 18.06 -6.94 10.38
N CYS A 273 17.24 -7.96 10.07
CA CYS A 273 16.15 -8.41 10.94
C CYS A 273 16.67 -8.82 12.33
N THR A 274 17.77 -9.58 12.39
CA THR A 274 18.41 -9.97 13.66
C THR A 274 18.94 -8.76 14.43
N ALA A 275 19.50 -7.76 13.75
CA ALA A 275 19.95 -6.52 14.38
C ALA A 275 18.79 -5.70 15.00
N LEU A 276 17.57 -5.84 14.47
CA LEU A 276 16.34 -5.29 15.08
C LEU A 276 15.81 -6.14 16.25
N GLY A 277 16.44 -7.28 16.55
CA GLY A 277 16.00 -8.21 17.59
C GLY A 277 14.93 -9.20 17.12
N HIS A 278 14.67 -9.29 15.81
CA HIS A 278 13.66 -10.18 15.25
C HIS A 278 14.26 -11.51 14.81
N VAL A 279 13.41 -12.54 14.70
CA VAL A 279 13.77 -13.85 14.14
C VAL A 279 13.28 -13.94 12.68
N PRO A 280 14.17 -13.84 11.67
CA PRO A 280 13.79 -13.96 10.28
C PRO A 280 13.55 -15.43 9.89
N ILE A 281 12.33 -15.74 9.46
CA ILE A 281 11.96 -17.05 8.90
C ILE A 281 11.71 -16.85 7.40
N ILE A 282 12.74 -17.18 6.61
CA ILE A 282 12.77 -16.96 5.16
C ILE A 282 12.98 -18.29 4.45
N ASP A 283 12.10 -18.61 3.50
CA ASP A 283 12.25 -19.82 2.67
C ASP A 283 13.59 -19.82 1.91
N SER A 284 14.20 -20.99 1.78
CA SER A 284 15.53 -21.11 1.17
C SER A 284 15.44 -21.02 -0.35
N ASN A 285 16.29 -20.21 -0.98
CA ASN A 285 16.31 -20.11 -2.43
C ASN A 285 17.11 -21.26 -3.05
N PRO A 286 16.51 -22.14 -3.88
CA PRO A 286 17.22 -23.27 -4.49
C PRO A 286 18.43 -22.87 -5.35
N ARG A 287 18.46 -21.62 -5.83
CA ARG A 287 19.60 -21.09 -6.60
C ARG A 287 20.83 -20.78 -5.74
N ARG A 288 20.69 -20.76 -4.42
CA ARG A 288 21.77 -20.48 -3.45
C ARG A 288 22.33 -21.75 -2.79
N GLY A 289 21.82 -22.93 -3.11
CA GLY A 289 22.28 -24.21 -2.57
C GLY A 289 21.13 -25.21 -2.41
N GLU A 290 21.38 -26.28 -1.66
CA GLU A 290 20.35 -27.25 -1.29
C GLU A 290 19.22 -26.59 -0.50
N LYS A 291 17.98 -27.01 -0.79
CA LYS A 291 16.80 -26.55 -0.07
C LYS A 291 16.93 -27.01 1.38
N ARG A 292 17.03 -26.05 2.29
CA ARG A 292 17.06 -26.34 3.73
C ARG A 292 15.63 -26.40 4.22
N GLU A 293 15.27 -27.53 4.83
CA GLU A 293 13.99 -27.65 5.50
C GLU A 293 13.98 -26.76 6.76
N MET A 294 12.85 -26.11 7.02
CA MET A 294 12.65 -25.36 8.25
C MET A 294 12.47 -26.36 9.40
N ASP A 295 12.95 -26.01 10.59
CA ASP A 295 12.62 -26.79 11.77
C ASP A 295 11.08 -26.81 11.99
N PRO A 296 10.53 -27.83 12.68
CA PRO A 296 9.08 -27.97 12.81
C PRO A 296 8.37 -26.73 13.41
N ALA A 297 9.01 -26.03 14.36
CA ALA A 297 8.42 -24.85 14.98
C ALA A 297 8.40 -23.65 14.01
N GLN A 298 9.49 -23.42 13.28
CA GLN A 298 9.53 -22.42 12.21
C GLN A 298 8.53 -22.74 11.10
N ALA A 299 8.41 -24.01 10.69
CA ALA A 299 7.47 -24.43 9.66
C ALA A 299 6.01 -24.13 10.04
N VAL A 300 5.63 -24.32 11.31
CA VAL A 300 4.29 -23.95 11.81
C VAL A 300 4.07 -22.45 11.73
N ARG A 301 5.05 -21.63 12.18
CA ARG A 301 4.95 -20.17 12.12
C ARG A 301 4.90 -19.66 10.68
N PHE A 302 5.65 -20.28 9.77
CA PHE A 302 5.74 -19.90 8.37
C PHE A 302 4.39 -20.03 7.63
N LYS A 303 3.45 -20.85 8.13
CA LYS A 303 2.08 -20.92 7.59
C LYS A 303 1.35 -19.56 7.64
N ASN A 304 1.71 -18.69 8.59
CA ASN A 304 1.16 -17.33 8.69
C ASN A 304 1.59 -16.42 7.53
N ARG A 305 2.52 -16.83 6.66
CA ARG A 305 2.86 -16.09 5.43
C ARG A 305 1.65 -15.86 4.51
N SER A 306 0.66 -16.74 4.59
CA SER A 306 -0.61 -16.60 3.86
C SER A 306 -1.35 -15.29 4.15
N THR A 307 -1.05 -14.63 5.27
CA THR A 307 -1.56 -13.29 5.63
C THR A 307 -1.27 -12.24 4.57
N ALA A 308 -0.04 -12.18 4.06
CA ALA A 308 0.30 -11.19 3.03
C ALA A 308 -0.44 -11.46 1.71
N GLU A 309 -0.66 -12.73 1.35
CA GLU A 309 -1.45 -13.10 0.17
C GLU A 309 -2.92 -12.66 0.31
N ARG A 310 -3.51 -12.87 1.49
CA ARG A 310 -4.89 -12.43 1.79
C ARG A 310 -5.02 -10.91 1.73
N VAL A 311 -4.10 -10.17 2.36
CA VAL A 311 -4.10 -8.69 2.32
C VAL A 311 -3.92 -8.18 0.89
N ASN A 312 -2.96 -8.72 0.14
CA ASN A 312 -2.70 -8.36 -1.24
C ASN A 312 -3.91 -8.60 -2.16
N SER A 313 -4.58 -9.74 -1.98
CA SER A 313 -5.76 -10.10 -2.77
C SER A 313 -6.96 -9.23 -2.38
N ASN A 314 -7.19 -9.04 -1.08
CA ASN A 314 -8.27 -8.20 -0.56
C ASN A 314 -8.15 -6.75 -1.04
N LEU A 315 -6.94 -6.17 -1.01
CA LEU A 315 -6.69 -4.84 -1.57
C LEU A 315 -7.10 -4.75 -3.04
N LYS A 316 -6.72 -5.75 -3.84
CA LYS A 316 -6.99 -5.76 -5.28
C LYS A 316 -8.45 -5.98 -5.60
N ASP A 317 -9.07 -6.94 -4.92
CA ASP A 317 -10.39 -7.45 -5.28
C ASP A 317 -11.52 -6.65 -4.64
N ASN A 318 -11.31 -6.11 -3.43
CA ASN A 318 -12.38 -5.50 -2.64
C ASN A 318 -12.15 -4.02 -2.27
N TYR A 319 -10.91 -3.52 -2.33
CA TYR A 319 -10.59 -2.15 -1.87
C TYR A 319 -9.91 -1.28 -2.95
N GLY A 320 -10.25 -1.51 -4.21
CA GLY A 320 -9.90 -0.65 -5.33
C GLY A 320 -8.48 -0.83 -5.89
N GLY A 321 -7.67 -1.74 -5.36
CA GLY A 321 -6.28 -1.96 -5.80
C GLY A 321 -6.15 -2.39 -7.27
N ARG A 322 -7.18 -3.02 -7.85
CA ARG A 322 -7.24 -3.36 -9.29
C ARG A 322 -7.61 -2.16 -10.18
N PHE A 323 -8.23 -1.12 -9.61
CA PHE A 323 -8.80 -0.01 -10.37
C PHE A 323 -7.96 1.27 -10.31
N VAL A 324 -6.63 1.14 -10.46
CA VAL A 324 -5.73 2.29 -10.53
C VAL A 324 -5.91 3.02 -11.87
N ARG A 325 -6.45 4.24 -11.80
CA ARG A 325 -6.72 5.13 -12.95
C ARG A 325 -6.09 6.51 -12.80
N VAL A 326 -5.03 6.59 -12.01
CA VAL A 326 -4.23 7.81 -11.79
C VAL A 326 -2.81 7.60 -12.31
N ARG A 327 -2.13 8.71 -12.62
CA ARG A 327 -0.77 8.71 -13.17
C ARG A 327 0.25 9.20 -12.14
N GLY A 328 1.41 8.56 -12.09
CA GLY A 328 2.51 8.95 -11.20
C GLY A 328 2.44 8.29 -9.81
N ALA A 329 3.61 7.90 -9.29
CA ALA A 329 3.75 7.09 -8.09
C ALA A 329 3.07 7.68 -6.85
N ALA A 330 3.14 8.99 -6.62
CA ALA A 330 2.50 9.63 -5.45
C ALA A 330 0.97 9.44 -5.46
N LYS A 331 0.35 9.60 -6.64
CA LYS A 331 -1.09 9.40 -6.82
C LYS A 331 -1.50 7.94 -6.71
N VAL A 332 -0.71 7.05 -7.31
CA VAL A 332 -0.92 5.60 -7.23
C VAL A 332 -0.85 5.15 -5.78
N MET A 333 0.19 5.57 -5.05
CA MET A 333 0.33 5.27 -3.63
C MET A 333 -0.86 5.79 -2.83
N THR A 334 -1.31 7.02 -3.07
CA THR A 334 -2.45 7.61 -2.37
C THR A 334 -3.75 6.83 -2.60
N HIS A 335 -4.01 6.40 -3.84
CA HIS A 335 -5.17 5.57 -4.17
C HIS A 335 -5.12 4.22 -3.41
N LEU A 336 -3.95 3.57 -3.38
CA LEU A 336 -3.77 2.31 -2.66
C LEU A 336 -3.87 2.48 -1.14
N MET A 337 -3.36 3.60 -0.60
CA MET A 337 -3.43 3.88 0.83
C MET A 337 -4.86 4.06 1.33
N PHE A 338 -5.79 4.62 0.54
CA PHE A 338 -7.21 4.63 0.93
C PHE A 338 -7.77 3.21 1.08
N GLY A 339 -7.37 2.28 0.22
CA GLY A 339 -7.72 0.87 0.35
C GLY A 339 -7.09 0.23 1.59
N LEU A 340 -5.81 0.47 1.86
CA LEU A 340 -5.13 -0.04 3.06
C LEU A 340 -5.69 0.53 4.36
N ILE A 341 -6.12 1.80 4.38
CA ILE A 341 -6.81 2.39 5.53
C ILE A 341 -8.10 1.63 5.82
N ALA A 342 -8.90 1.36 4.78
CA ALA A 342 -10.14 0.61 4.92
C ALA A 342 -9.89 -0.81 5.47
N ILE A 343 -8.96 -1.55 4.88
CA ILE A 343 -8.60 -2.91 5.36
C ILE A 343 -8.13 -2.86 6.82
N THR A 344 -7.20 -1.95 7.14
CA THR A 344 -6.65 -1.83 8.51
C THR A 344 -7.76 -1.56 9.52
N ALA A 345 -8.63 -0.58 9.25
CA ALA A 345 -9.69 -0.22 10.17
C ALA A 345 -10.68 -1.38 10.39
N ILE A 346 -11.09 -2.07 9.33
CA ILE A 346 -12.05 -3.18 9.43
C ILE A 346 -11.47 -4.35 10.22
N GLN A 347 -10.21 -4.70 9.95
CA GLN A 347 -9.56 -5.80 10.67
C GLN A 347 -9.32 -5.44 12.13
N LEU A 348 -8.94 -4.20 12.43
CA LEU A 348 -8.84 -3.72 13.81
C LEU A 348 -10.20 -3.75 14.52
N PHE A 349 -11.29 -3.36 13.85
CA PHE A 349 -12.65 -3.42 14.43
C PHE A 349 -13.06 -4.84 14.81
N ARG A 350 -12.69 -5.85 14.00
CA ARG A 350 -12.97 -7.26 14.30
C ARG A 350 -12.22 -7.79 15.52
N LEU A 351 -11.14 -7.11 15.92
CA LEU A 351 -10.37 -7.43 17.11
C LEU A 351 -10.78 -6.60 18.34
N LEU A 352 -11.74 -5.66 18.18
CA LEU A 352 -12.36 -5.01 19.33
C LEU A 352 -13.35 -6.01 19.96
N PRO A 353 -13.34 -6.12 21.30
CA PRO A 353 -14.16 -7.08 22.04
C PRO A 353 -15.66 -6.82 21.92
#